data_AF-A0A7W0P7U3-F1
#
_entry.id   AF-A0A7W0P7U3-F1
#
_cell.length_a   1.000
_cell.length_b   1.000
_cell.length_c   1.000
_cell.angle_alpha   90.00
_cell.angle_beta   90.00
_cell.angle_gamma   90.00
#
_symmetry.space_group_name_H-M   'P 1'
#
loop_
_entity.id
_entity.type
_entity.pdbx_description
1 polymer ?
#
loop_
_entity_poly.entity_id
_entity_poly.type
_entity_poly.pdbx_seq_one_letter_code
_entity_poly.pdbx_strand_id
1 'polypeptide(L)'
;MPRSFTIAGRRFGLDRDLVERTLRVELPEPIRDHYVVVGARRFPPKQAIGAVTGLDRADFTTHQARRVLVRLGFPAARKSADAREPSATDGSGAGPHGGRQADALRPYVGQWVALGSPLEVLVAADTPQEVISWLARHRRTATGMFRVPSSEDEAGGLAPL
;
A
#
# COMPACT_ATOMS: atom_id res chain seq x y z
N MET A 1 -10.68 -14.80 -15.56
CA MET A 1 -11.76 -15.78 -15.35
C MET A 1 -12.22 -15.73 -13.90
N PRO A 2 -13.50 -15.41 -13.65
CA PRO A 2 -14.06 -15.35 -12.30
C PRO A 2 -14.01 -16.73 -11.63
N ARG A 3 -13.60 -16.74 -10.36
CA ARG A 3 -13.62 -17.91 -9.48
C ARG A 3 -14.69 -17.72 -8.41
N SER A 4 -15.42 -18.78 -8.08
CA SER A 4 -16.46 -18.74 -7.06
C SER A 4 -15.85 -18.91 -5.66
N PHE A 5 -16.21 -18.02 -4.73
CA PHE A 5 -15.83 -18.08 -3.32
C PHE A 5 -17.05 -17.97 -2.43
N THR A 6 -17.03 -18.64 -1.28
CA THR A 6 -18.02 -18.44 -0.22
C THR A 6 -17.41 -17.62 0.92
N ILE A 7 -18.02 -16.47 1.21
CA ILE A 7 -17.58 -15.52 2.24
C ILE A 7 -18.81 -15.14 3.06
N ALA A 8 -18.71 -15.26 4.39
CA ALA A 8 -19.86 -15.05 5.30
C ALA A 8 -21.14 -15.82 4.86
N GLY A 9 -20.99 -17.07 4.41
CA GLY A 9 -22.09 -17.90 3.92
C GLY A 9 -22.67 -17.52 2.56
N ARG A 10 -22.23 -16.41 1.95
CA ARG A 10 -22.70 -15.92 0.64
C ARG A 10 -21.69 -16.24 -0.47
N ARG A 11 -22.18 -16.54 -1.68
CA ARG A 11 -21.35 -16.89 -2.83
C ARG A 11 -21.05 -15.67 -3.70
N PHE A 12 -19.79 -15.50 -4.10
CA PHE A 12 -19.30 -14.40 -4.93
C PHE A 12 -18.45 -14.93 -6.08
N GLY A 13 -18.66 -14.40 -7.28
CA GLY A 13 -17.75 -14.60 -8.41
C GLY A 13 -16.70 -13.49 -8.41
N LEU A 14 -15.45 -13.82 -8.07
CA LEU A 14 -14.36 -12.86 -7.95
C LEU A 14 -13.22 -13.24 -8.90
N ASP A 15 -12.61 -12.26 -9.54
CA ASP A 15 -11.33 -12.40 -10.21
C ASP A 15 -10.37 -11.30 -9.79
N ARG A 16 -9.13 -11.43 -10.28
CA ARG A 16 -8.05 -10.50 -10.01
C ARG A 16 -8.36 -9.09 -10.54
N ASP A 17 -8.87 -9.00 -11.77
CA ASP A 17 -9.13 -7.72 -12.43
C ASP A 17 -10.20 -6.90 -11.72
N LEU A 18 -11.25 -7.55 -11.20
CA LEU A 18 -12.26 -6.91 -10.37
C LEU A 18 -11.64 -6.29 -9.11
N VAL A 19 -10.82 -7.06 -8.37
CA VAL A 19 -10.16 -6.56 -7.16
C VAL A 19 -9.24 -5.39 -7.47
N GLU A 20 -8.44 -5.48 -8.54
CA GLU A 20 -7.53 -4.41 -8.95
C GLU A 20 -8.26 -3.13 -9.37
N ARG A 21 -9.37 -3.24 -10.13
CA ARG A 21 -10.17 -2.06 -10.52
C ARG A 21 -10.85 -1.40 -9.32
N THR A 22 -11.44 -2.18 -8.42
CA THR A 22 -12.09 -1.65 -7.22
C THR A 22 -11.09 -0.95 -6.32
N LEU A 23 -9.91 -1.54 -6.09
CA LEU A 23 -8.93 -0.99 -5.15
C LEU A 23 -8.06 0.13 -5.74
N ARG A 24 -8.09 0.35 -7.06
CA ARG A 24 -7.39 1.47 -7.70
C ARG A 24 -7.84 2.81 -7.12
N VAL A 25 -9.13 2.98 -6.86
CA VAL A 25 -9.73 4.23 -6.38
C VAL A 25 -9.87 4.29 -4.85
N GLU A 26 -9.51 3.22 -4.15
CA GLU A 26 -9.61 3.13 -2.69
C GLU A 26 -8.26 3.47 -2.05
N LEU A 27 -8.22 4.29 -0.99
CA LEU A 27 -7.00 4.49 -0.22
C LEU A 27 -6.83 3.36 0.81
N PRO A 28 -5.68 2.67 0.88
CA PRO A 28 -5.43 1.66 1.89
C PRO A 28 -5.59 2.23 3.29
N GLU A 29 -6.26 1.51 4.15
CA GLU A 29 -6.33 1.81 5.56
C GLU A 29 -5.05 1.41 6.29
N PRO A 30 -4.79 1.98 7.47
CA PRO A 30 -3.67 1.60 8.32
C PRO A 30 -3.52 0.09 8.50
N ILE A 31 -2.36 -0.44 8.10
CA ILE A 31 -2.03 -1.85 8.28
C ILE A 31 -1.59 -2.06 9.73
N ARG A 32 -2.28 -2.98 10.42
CA ARG A 32 -1.87 -3.45 11.74
C ARG A 32 -0.86 -4.59 11.61
N ASP A 33 -1.33 -5.75 11.15
CA ASP A 33 -0.50 -6.96 11.07
C ASP A 33 -0.39 -7.52 9.66
N HIS A 34 -1.51 -7.80 9.00
CA HIS A 34 -1.56 -8.50 7.73
C HIS A 34 -1.95 -7.56 6.60
N TYR A 35 -1.31 -7.75 5.44
CA TYR A 35 -1.64 -7.01 4.23
C TYR A 35 -1.57 -7.91 2.99
N VAL A 36 -2.25 -7.46 1.94
CA VAL A 36 -2.05 -7.94 0.56
C VAL A 36 -1.47 -6.81 -0.28
N VAL A 37 -0.73 -7.16 -1.32
CA VAL A 37 -0.21 -6.19 -2.28
C VAL A 37 -1.12 -6.18 -3.51
N VAL A 38 -1.67 -5.01 -3.84
CA VAL A 38 -2.53 -4.79 -5.01
C VAL A 38 -1.94 -3.60 -5.77
N GLY A 39 -1.41 -3.87 -6.97
CA GLY A 39 -0.54 -2.91 -7.66
C GLY A 39 0.67 -2.58 -6.80
N ALA A 40 0.92 -1.28 -6.59
CA ALA A 40 1.99 -0.77 -5.73
C ALA A 40 1.63 -0.71 -4.24
N ARG A 41 0.36 -0.95 -3.86
CA ARG A 41 -0.19 -0.53 -2.57
C ARG A 41 -0.49 -1.73 -1.68
N ARG A 42 -0.27 -1.54 -0.38
CA ARG A 42 -0.52 -2.57 0.64
C ARG A 42 -1.89 -2.32 1.28
N PHE A 43 -2.81 -3.26 1.14
CA PHE A 43 -4.16 -3.16 1.70
C PHE A 43 -4.40 -4.16 2.83
N PRO A 44 -5.07 -3.78 3.92
CA PRO A 44 -5.65 -4.74 4.85
C PRO A 44 -6.58 -5.72 4.12
N PRO A 45 -6.46 -7.05 4.33
CA PRO A 45 -7.26 -8.03 3.58
C PRO A 45 -8.76 -7.81 3.73
N LYS A 46 -9.21 -7.37 4.91
CA LYS A 46 -10.62 -7.10 5.19
C LYS A 46 -11.16 -5.89 4.44
N GLN A 47 -10.35 -4.85 4.26
CA GLN A 47 -10.71 -3.72 3.40
C GLN A 47 -10.91 -4.19 1.98
N ALA A 48 -9.95 -4.95 1.44
CA ALA A 48 -9.99 -5.43 0.06
C ALA A 48 -11.26 -6.25 -0.24
N ILE A 49 -11.59 -7.22 0.61
CA ILE A 49 -12.80 -8.03 0.43
C ILE A 49 -14.07 -7.20 0.66
N GLY A 50 -14.11 -6.37 1.70
CA GLY A 50 -15.28 -5.51 1.97
C GLY A 50 -15.61 -4.61 0.79
N ALA A 51 -14.60 -3.96 0.20
CA ALA A 51 -14.78 -3.08 -0.96
C ALA A 51 -15.33 -3.81 -2.19
N VAL A 52 -14.84 -5.03 -2.46
CA VAL A 52 -15.22 -5.78 -3.67
C VAL A 52 -16.57 -6.50 -3.51
N THR A 53 -16.92 -6.92 -2.29
CA THR A 53 -18.13 -7.73 -2.03
C THR A 53 -19.29 -6.93 -1.44
N GLY A 54 -19.02 -5.73 -0.91
CA GLY A 54 -19.99 -4.94 -0.15
C GLY A 54 -20.36 -5.53 1.22
N LEU A 55 -19.68 -6.60 1.67
CA LEU A 55 -19.93 -7.20 2.98
C LEU A 55 -19.44 -6.30 4.11
N ASP A 56 -20.14 -6.34 5.25
CA ASP A 56 -19.62 -5.74 6.46
C ASP A 56 -18.36 -6.51 6.87
N ARG A 57 -17.32 -5.77 7.26
CA ARG A 57 -16.07 -6.37 7.71
C ARG A 57 -16.28 -7.20 8.97
N ALA A 58 -17.30 -6.96 9.78
CA ALA A 58 -17.65 -7.79 10.93
C ALA A 58 -18.05 -9.22 10.54
N ASP A 59 -18.58 -9.43 9.33
CA ASP A 59 -19.15 -10.71 8.89
C ASP A 59 -18.09 -11.77 8.56
N PHE A 60 -16.81 -11.37 8.47
CA PHE A 60 -15.74 -12.28 8.07
C PHE A 60 -14.39 -11.98 8.73
N THR A 61 -13.53 -12.99 8.74
CA THR A 61 -12.23 -12.91 9.39
C THR A 61 -11.13 -12.41 8.45
N THR A 62 -10.06 -11.84 9.02
CA THR A 62 -8.86 -11.44 8.25
C THR A 62 -8.26 -12.62 7.49
N HIS A 63 -8.23 -13.80 8.10
CA HIS A 63 -7.71 -15.02 7.48
C HIS A 63 -8.54 -15.47 6.28
N GLN A 64 -9.87 -15.42 6.39
CA GLN A 64 -10.76 -15.74 5.28
C GLN A 64 -10.52 -14.78 4.11
N ALA A 65 -10.47 -13.48 4.40
CA ALA A 65 -10.22 -12.47 3.38
C ALA A 65 -8.87 -12.66 2.70
N ARG A 66 -7.79 -12.83 3.49
CA ARG A 66 -6.44 -13.09 2.98
C ARG A 66 -6.40 -14.34 2.10
N ARG A 67 -7.06 -15.42 2.50
CA ARG A 67 -7.07 -16.68 1.76
C ARG A 67 -7.74 -16.55 0.39
N VAL A 68 -8.82 -15.78 0.30
CA VAL A 68 -9.49 -15.49 -0.98
C VAL A 68 -8.53 -14.72 -1.90
N LEU A 69 -7.92 -13.65 -1.40
CA LEU A 69 -7.02 -12.81 -2.18
C LEU A 69 -5.77 -13.56 -2.65
N VAL A 70 -5.16 -14.39 -1.79
CA VAL A 70 -4.02 -15.25 -2.19
C VAL A 70 -4.42 -16.23 -3.29
N ARG A 71 -5.62 -16.83 -3.23
CA ARG A 71 -6.12 -17.72 -4.29
C ARG A 71 -6.43 -17.01 -5.61
N LEU A 72 -6.65 -15.70 -5.55
CA LEU A 72 -6.74 -14.82 -6.73
C LEU A 72 -5.35 -14.41 -7.26
N GLY A 73 -4.27 -14.75 -6.55
CA GLY A 73 -2.89 -14.49 -6.95
C GLY A 73 -2.28 -13.22 -6.36
N PHE A 74 -2.89 -12.62 -5.34
CA PHE A 74 -2.32 -11.46 -4.66
C PHE A 74 -1.26 -11.88 -3.64
N PRO A 75 -0.05 -11.29 -3.67
CA PRO A 75 0.95 -11.49 -2.62
C PRO A 75 0.40 -11.03 -1.27
N ALA A 76 0.69 -11.77 -0.20
CA ALA A 76 0.21 -11.46 1.13
C ALA A 76 1.28 -11.69 2.19
N ALA A 77 1.55 -10.67 3.00
CA ALA A 77 2.59 -10.69 4.02
C ALA A 77 2.09 -10.13 5.36
N ARG A 78 2.97 -10.09 6.35
CA ARG A 78 2.72 -9.50 7.67
C ARG A 78 3.82 -8.51 8.04
N LYS A 79 3.46 -7.43 8.73
CA LYS A 79 4.37 -6.33 9.11
C LYS A 79 5.57 -6.82 9.94
N SER A 80 5.37 -7.82 10.79
CA SER A 80 6.45 -8.42 11.60
C SER A 80 7.44 -9.28 10.79
N ALA A 81 7.06 -9.77 9.61
CA ALA A 81 7.95 -10.56 8.75
C ALA A 81 8.84 -9.66 7.87
N ASP A 82 8.36 -8.45 7.51
CA ASP A 82 9.16 -7.44 6.78
C ASP A 82 10.38 -6.95 7.59
N ALA A 83 10.35 -7.07 8.92
CA ALA A 83 11.47 -6.68 9.78
C ALA A 83 12.64 -7.69 9.78
N ARG A 84 12.52 -8.81 9.06
CA ARG A 84 13.48 -9.93 9.12
C ARG A 84 14.10 -10.22 7.74
N GLU A 85 14.90 -9.31 7.18
CA GLU A 85 15.97 -9.60 6.19
C GLU A 85 16.99 -8.41 6.14
N PRO A 86 18.21 -8.57 5.59
CA PRO A 86 19.36 -9.29 6.13
C PRO A 86 20.57 -8.35 6.36
N SER A 87 21.43 -8.70 7.33
CA SER A 87 22.76 -8.09 7.48
C SER A 87 23.72 -8.64 6.41
N ALA A 88 24.26 -7.77 5.56
CA ALA A 88 25.65 -7.85 5.05
C ALA A 88 25.99 -6.64 4.17
N THR A 89 27.23 -6.19 4.36
CA THR A 89 27.93 -4.99 3.89
C THR A 89 28.41 -5.12 2.43
N ASP A 90 28.38 -4.03 1.66
CA ASP A 90 29.57 -3.38 1.05
C ASP A 90 29.15 -2.22 0.12
N GLY A 91 29.93 -1.13 0.19
CA GLY A 91 29.48 0.21 -0.13
C GLY A 91 29.77 0.73 -1.55
N SER A 92 29.17 1.87 -1.87
CA SER A 92 29.88 3.12 -2.22
C SER A 92 28.86 4.25 -2.49
N GLY A 93 29.02 5.37 -1.77
CA GLY A 93 28.58 6.74 -2.08
C GLY A 93 27.15 7.03 -2.59
N ALA A 94 26.21 7.38 -1.68
CA ALA A 94 25.17 8.43 -1.87
C ALA A 94 24.24 8.51 -0.64
N GLY A 95 24.68 9.20 0.42
CA GLY A 95 23.88 9.50 1.62
C GLY A 95 23.41 8.28 2.43
N PRO A 96 22.99 8.46 3.71
CA PRO A 96 22.69 7.32 4.59
C PRO A 96 21.47 6.48 4.17
N HIS A 97 20.63 6.92 3.22
CA HIS A 97 19.39 6.21 2.82
C HIS A 97 19.03 6.26 1.32
N GLY A 98 19.86 6.86 0.44
CA GLY A 98 19.43 7.30 -0.90
C GLY A 98 18.91 6.21 -1.85
N GLY A 99 19.65 5.10 -2.01
CA GLY A 99 19.33 4.10 -3.04
C GLY A 99 18.09 3.25 -2.72
N ARG A 100 18.08 2.58 -1.55
CA ARG A 100 16.98 1.66 -1.19
C ARG A 100 15.65 2.39 -0.97
N GLN A 101 15.71 3.60 -0.43
CA GLN A 101 14.52 4.41 -0.22
C GLN A 101 13.95 4.91 -1.55
N ALA A 102 14.81 5.34 -2.49
CA ALA A 102 14.37 5.70 -3.83
C ALA A 102 13.71 4.51 -4.55
N ASP A 103 14.32 3.32 -4.51
CA ASP A 103 13.76 2.11 -5.13
C ASP A 103 12.39 1.72 -4.56
N ALA A 104 12.20 1.82 -3.24
CA ALA A 104 10.93 1.54 -2.58
C ALA A 104 9.81 2.52 -2.96
N LEU A 105 10.17 3.73 -3.43
CA LEU A 105 9.24 4.77 -3.85
C LEU A 105 8.94 4.78 -5.35
N ARG A 106 9.75 4.09 -6.17
CA ARG A 106 9.54 3.96 -7.63
C ARG A 106 8.11 3.57 -8.02
N PRO A 107 7.40 2.70 -7.29
CA PRO A 107 6.02 2.36 -7.64
C PRO A 107 5.00 3.51 -7.49
N TYR A 108 5.37 4.59 -6.79
CA TYR A 108 4.50 5.75 -6.49
C TYR A 108 4.90 7.02 -7.25
N VAL A 109 5.72 6.89 -8.29
CA VAL A 109 6.13 8.03 -9.13
C VAL A 109 4.92 8.87 -9.56
N GLY A 110 5.00 10.18 -9.34
CA GLY A 110 3.96 11.16 -9.63
C GLY A 110 2.90 11.33 -8.54
N GLN A 111 2.86 10.45 -7.53
CA GLN A 111 1.89 10.47 -6.43
C GLN A 111 2.43 11.23 -5.21
N TRP A 112 1.51 11.71 -4.38
CA TRP A 112 1.79 12.22 -3.04
C TRP A 112 1.90 11.07 -2.05
N VAL A 113 3.01 11.00 -1.33
CA VAL A 113 3.31 9.97 -0.35
C VAL A 113 3.46 10.60 1.03
N ALA A 114 2.77 10.05 2.02
CA ALA A 114 3.03 10.32 3.44
C ALA A 114 3.86 9.19 4.04
N LEU A 115 4.99 9.55 4.66
CA LEU A 115 5.87 8.64 5.38
C LEU A 115 5.61 8.68 6.89
N GLY A 116 5.67 7.52 7.52
CA GLY A 116 5.72 7.33 8.97
C GLY A 116 7.13 6.96 9.41
N SER A 117 7.36 6.99 10.72
CA SER A 117 8.66 6.65 11.29
C SER A 117 8.86 5.13 11.45
N PRO A 118 10.05 4.57 11.15
CA PRO A 118 11.21 5.30 10.65
C PRO A 118 11.16 5.57 9.13
N LEU A 119 10.57 4.70 8.30
CA LEU A 119 10.45 4.87 6.84
C LEU A 119 9.28 4.04 6.25
N GLU A 120 8.09 4.11 6.85
CA GLU A 120 6.90 3.37 6.37
C GLU A 120 6.05 4.26 5.45
N VAL A 121 5.75 3.83 4.22
CA VAL A 121 4.71 4.50 3.40
C VAL A 121 3.35 4.27 4.04
N LEU A 122 2.78 5.33 4.63
CA LEU A 122 1.48 5.28 5.30
C LEU A 122 0.33 5.30 4.29
N VAL A 123 0.43 6.19 3.31
CA VAL A 123 -0.54 6.34 2.23
C VAL A 123 0.13 6.98 1.02
N ALA A 124 -0.30 6.57 -0.17
CA ALA A 124 0.00 7.23 -1.45
C ALA A 124 -1.33 7.58 -2.13
N ALA A 125 -1.45 8.80 -2.65
CA ALA A 125 -2.64 9.32 -3.33
C ALA A 125 -2.24 10.30 -4.45
N ASP A 126 -3.16 10.60 -5.37
CA ASP A 126 -2.85 11.44 -6.53
C ASP A 126 -2.77 12.93 -6.16
N THR A 127 -3.45 13.33 -5.07
CA THR A 127 -3.45 14.71 -4.59
C THR A 127 -3.01 14.82 -3.12
N PRO A 128 -2.45 15.97 -2.70
CA PRO A 128 -2.06 16.16 -1.31
C PRO A 128 -3.28 16.23 -0.37
N GLN A 129 -4.41 16.73 -0.85
CA GLN A 129 -5.66 16.83 -0.08
C GLN A 129 -6.14 15.45 0.36
N GLU A 130 -6.11 14.46 -0.53
CA GLU A 130 -6.47 13.08 -0.21
C GLU A 130 -5.57 12.50 0.89
N VAL A 131 -4.27 12.78 0.85
CA VAL A 131 -3.33 12.37 1.90
C VAL A 131 -3.68 13.02 3.23
N ILE A 132 -3.95 14.33 3.25
CA ILE A 132 -4.31 15.07 4.48
C ILE A 132 -5.63 14.54 5.05
N SER A 133 -6.66 14.41 4.22
CA SER A 133 -7.95 13.85 4.62
C SER A 133 -7.80 12.43 5.16
N TRP A 134 -6.94 11.62 4.55
CA TRP A 134 -6.64 10.27 5.03
C TRP A 134 -5.96 10.29 6.40
N LEU A 135 -4.96 11.14 6.61
CA LEU A 135 -4.24 11.27 7.88
C LEU A 135 -5.20 11.69 9.00
N ALA A 136 -6.05 12.69 8.73
CA ALA A 136 -7.06 13.17 9.67
C ALA A 136 -8.08 12.07 10.02
N ARG A 137 -8.64 11.39 9.00
CA ARG A 137 -9.64 10.32 9.19
C ARG A 137 -9.10 9.17 10.04
N HIS A 138 -7.82 8.84 9.87
CA HIS A 138 -7.20 7.71 10.57
C HIS A 138 -6.42 8.13 11.82
N ARG A 139 -6.43 9.42 12.19
CA ARG A 139 -5.68 9.99 13.32
C ARG A 139 -4.20 9.58 13.28
N ARG A 140 -3.57 9.71 12.12
CA ARG A 140 -2.15 9.39 11.88
C ARG A 140 -1.35 10.67 11.70
N THR A 141 -0.11 10.65 12.17
CA THR A 141 0.90 11.66 11.87
C THR A 141 1.89 11.10 10.85
N ALA A 142 2.33 11.97 9.94
CA ALA A 142 3.40 11.68 8.99
C ALA A 142 4.66 12.42 9.43
N THR A 143 5.81 11.76 9.31
CA THR A 143 7.13 12.39 9.49
C THR A 143 7.45 13.33 8.31
N GLY A 144 6.92 13.01 7.13
CA GLY A 144 7.06 13.83 5.93
C GLY A 144 6.00 13.48 4.90
N MET A 145 5.67 14.44 4.04
CA MET A 145 4.74 14.28 2.93
C MET A 145 5.27 15.03 1.73
N PHE A 146 5.45 14.34 0.61
CA PHE A 146 5.99 14.93 -0.62
C PHE A 146 5.44 14.21 -1.85
N ARG A 147 5.54 14.88 -3.01
CA ARG A 147 5.27 14.24 -4.29
C ARG A 147 6.51 13.48 -4.75
N VAL A 148 6.35 12.22 -5.13
CA VAL A 148 7.45 11.45 -5.72
C VAL A 148 7.70 12.00 -7.14
N PRO A 149 8.91 12.51 -7.43
CA PRO A 149 9.22 13.09 -8.73
C PRO A 149 9.00 12.11 -9.89
N SER A 150 8.65 12.66 -11.05
CA SER A 150 8.39 11.91 -12.29
C SER A 150 9.66 11.71 -13.12
N SER A 151 10.71 12.49 -12.82
CA SER A 151 12.01 12.48 -13.49
C SER A 151 13.07 13.01 -12.52
N GLU A 152 14.34 12.62 -12.70
CA GLU A 152 15.46 13.09 -11.87
C GLU A 152 15.65 14.61 -11.97
N ASP A 153 15.31 15.22 -13.11
CA ASP A 153 15.39 16.67 -13.34
C ASP A 153 14.41 17.50 -12.48
N GLU A 154 13.30 16.91 -11.99
CA GLU A 154 12.36 17.61 -11.08
C GLU A 154 12.92 17.72 -9.64
N ALA A 155 13.90 16.90 -9.27
CA ALA A 155 14.51 16.93 -7.92
C ALA A 155 15.53 18.07 -7.75
N GLY A 156 16.05 18.59 -8.87
CA GLY A 156 16.92 19.76 -8.92
C GLY A 156 16.12 21.06 -8.85
N GLY A 157 15.63 21.41 -7.66
CA GLY A 157 15.12 22.76 -7.41
C GLY A 157 16.20 23.79 -7.76
N LEU A 158 15.93 24.61 -8.78
CA LEU A 158 16.68 25.78 -9.20
C LEU A 158 17.18 26.58 -7.99
N ALA A 159 18.50 26.62 -7.78
CA ALA A 159 19.12 27.69 -7.03
C ALA A 159 19.19 28.92 -7.96
N PRO A 160 18.54 30.05 -7.62
CA PRO A 160 18.86 31.31 -8.28
C PRO A 160 20.29 31.71 -7.87
N LEU A 161 21.10 32.11 -8.86
CA LEU A 161 22.39 32.77 -8.66
C LEU A 161 22.21 34.17 -8.06
#